data_AF-A0A6M0AZK6-F1
#
_entry.id   AF-A0A6M0AZK6-F1
#
_cell.length_a   1.000
_cell.length_b   1.000
_cell.length_c   1.000
_cell.angle_alpha   90.00
_cell.angle_beta   90.00
_cell.angle_gamma   90.00
#
_symmetry.space_group_name_H-M   'P 1'
#
loop_
_entity.id
_entity.type
_entity.pdbx_description
1 polymer ?
#
loop_
_entity_poly.entity_id
_entity_poly.type
_entity_poly.pdbx_seq_one_letter_code
_entity_poly.pdbx_strand_id
1 'polypeptide(L)'
;EGLEPQVWDPDYGDVLNSHGDISRGRQLIWELFPGAGEELTIYLFHYHQIHPENPGSLLEMYEDFFTILPEYRRCDIEKLVWKKPTFGYIPGHFTVGSRDRIVAFDRLVAIGDAASLQSPLVFTGFGSLVRNLYRLTDLLDTALRHNLLSVKDLNQIRAYQSNIAVTWLFSQGMMVPTGRHLPPQRINAMLNTFFGLLADEPPEVPDTFIKDRFSWLTFNRLALKAARRNPALIPWILEMAGAKDFLLWVGSYLSFTSNALVSGLLKGWFPSLVRRLQPWLEKRSPRLWLQLLAQSYAITAGMGRPEKVNRELKFD
;
A
#
# COMPACT_ATOMS: atom_id res chain seq x y z
N GLU A 1 -6.74 28.69 7.58
CA GLU A 1 -6.44 30.14 7.64
C GLU A 1 -5.02 30.43 7.15
N GLY A 2 -4.84 31.44 6.29
CA GLY A 2 -3.53 31.83 5.73
C GLY A 2 -3.24 31.40 4.28
N LEU A 3 -4.14 30.64 3.65
CA LEU A 3 -4.07 30.20 2.25
C LEU A 3 -5.20 30.86 1.46
N GLU A 4 -4.89 31.46 0.31
CA GLU A 4 -5.94 32.03 -0.55
C GLU A 4 -6.79 30.90 -1.18
N PRO A 5 -8.14 31.00 -1.19
CA PRO A 5 -9.01 29.95 -1.75
C PRO A 5 -8.76 29.63 -3.23
N GLN A 6 -8.14 30.55 -3.96
CA GLN A 6 -7.77 30.36 -5.38
C GLN A 6 -6.56 29.44 -5.54
N VAL A 7 -5.81 29.23 -4.46
CA VAL A 7 -4.62 28.36 -4.38
C VAL A 7 -4.99 26.99 -3.78
N TRP A 8 -6.16 26.89 -3.15
CA TRP A 8 -6.47 25.80 -2.24
C TRP A 8 -7.94 25.41 -2.27
N ASP A 9 -8.20 24.15 -2.61
CA ASP A 9 -9.53 23.54 -2.55
C ASP A 9 -9.56 22.57 -1.34
N PRO A 10 -10.37 22.86 -0.30
CA PRO A 10 -10.45 22.02 0.90
C PRO A 10 -11.12 20.67 0.66
N ASP A 11 -11.70 20.43 -0.53
CA ASP A 11 -12.34 19.17 -0.86
C ASP A 11 -11.38 18.17 -1.55
N TYR A 12 -10.17 18.60 -1.91
CA TYR A 12 -9.21 17.79 -2.67
C TYR A 12 -7.89 17.55 -1.93
N GLY A 13 -7.24 16.44 -2.27
CA GLY A 13 -5.96 16.00 -1.72
C GLY A 13 -4.92 15.75 -2.81
N ASP A 14 -3.65 15.87 -2.43
CA ASP A 14 -2.52 15.42 -3.24
C ASP A 14 -2.08 14.06 -2.71
N VAL A 15 -2.23 13.00 -3.51
CA VAL A 15 -1.83 11.65 -3.08
C VAL A 15 -0.32 11.46 -3.22
N LEU A 16 0.30 11.94 -4.30
CA LEU A 16 1.74 11.87 -4.52
C LEU A 16 2.13 13.05 -5.43
N ASN A 17 2.79 14.05 -4.88
CA ASN A 17 3.27 15.22 -5.62
C ASN A 17 4.77 15.44 -5.42
N SER A 18 5.51 15.56 -6.51
CA SER A 18 6.93 15.93 -6.50
C SER A 18 7.11 17.14 -7.39
N HIS A 19 7.65 18.24 -6.83
CA HIS A 19 7.88 19.48 -7.57
C HIS A 19 9.37 19.80 -7.76
N GLY A 20 10.25 19.17 -6.98
CA GLY A 20 11.71 19.37 -7.04
C GLY A 20 12.42 18.15 -7.63
N ASP A 21 13.63 18.38 -8.16
CA ASP A 21 14.55 17.31 -8.56
C ASP A 21 15.17 16.61 -7.35
N ILE A 22 15.86 15.49 -7.59
CA ILE A 22 16.64 14.79 -6.56
C ILE A 22 17.57 15.78 -5.85
N SER A 23 17.46 15.83 -4.53
CA SER A 23 18.24 16.72 -3.66
C SER A 23 18.82 15.94 -2.48
N ARG A 24 20.12 16.12 -2.21
CA ARG A 24 20.87 15.40 -1.17
C ARG A 24 20.64 13.87 -1.19
N GLY A 25 20.62 13.29 -2.39
CA GLY A 25 20.42 11.85 -2.56
C GLY A 25 19.04 11.35 -2.15
N ARG A 26 18.00 12.20 -2.26
CA ARG A 26 16.60 11.87 -1.93
C ARG A 26 15.66 12.50 -2.95
N GLN A 27 14.52 11.85 -3.22
CA GLN A 27 13.39 12.48 -3.90
C GLN A 27 12.34 12.85 -2.86
N LEU A 28 12.10 14.15 -2.68
CA LEU A 28 11.07 14.63 -1.79
C LEU A 28 9.70 14.55 -2.46
N ILE A 29 8.71 14.06 -1.71
CA ILE A 29 7.34 13.85 -2.17
C ILE A 29 6.40 14.41 -1.11
N TRP A 30 5.36 15.08 -1.58
CA TRP A 30 4.30 15.66 -0.79
C TRP A 30 3.02 14.83 -0.84
N GLU A 31 2.35 14.83 0.30
CA GLU A 31 0.99 14.35 0.47
C GLU A 31 0.16 15.45 1.13
N LEU A 32 -1.09 15.60 0.71
CA LEU A 32 -2.07 16.48 1.33
C LEU A 32 -3.39 15.76 1.48
N PHE A 33 -3.95 15.86 2.69
CA PHE A 33 -5.30 15.38 2.97
C PHE A 33 -6.14 16.46 3.66
N PRO A 34 -7.39 16.65 3.23
CA PRO A 34 -8.33 17.50 3.95
C PRO A 34 -8.72 16.86 5.29
N GLY A 35 -8.85 17.71 6.30
CA GLY A 35 -9.23 17.38 7.67
C GLY A 35 -10.62 17.91 8.02
N ALA A 36 -10.84 18.23 9.30
CA ALA A 36 -12.12 18.76 9.76
C ALA A 36 -12.25 20.24 9.41
N GLY A 37 -13.33 20.63 8.72
CA GLY A 37 -13.54 22.02 8.30
C GLY A 37 -12.47 22.47 7.31
N GLU A 38 -11.71 23.50 7.67
CA GLU A 38 -10.59 24.02 6.87
C GLU A 38 -9.21 23.50 7.34
N GLU A 39 -9.18 22.47 8.19
CA GLU A 39 -7.93 21.88 8.67
C GLU A 39 -7.32 20.94 7.64
N LEU A 40 -5.99 20.95 7.56
CA LEU A 40 -5.26 20.35 6.45
C LEU A 40 -4.08 19.57 7.01
N THR A 41 -3.90 18.36 6.52
CA THR A 41 -2.75 17.52 6.86
C THR A 41 -1.80 17.51 5.68
N ILE A 42 -0.57 17.99 5.89
CA ILE A 42 0.47 18.05 4.85
C ILE A 42 1.65 17.22 5.33
N TYR A 43 2.09 16.28 4.50
CA TYR A 43 3.28 15.48 4.73
C TYR A 43 4.33 15.79 3.68
N LEU A 44 5.58 15.86 4.12
CA LEU A 44 6.76 15.75 3.28
C LEU A 44 7.47 14.45 3.66
N PHE A 45 7.75 13.61 2.68
CA PHE A 45 8.45 12.36 2.90
C PHE A 45 9.35 12.00 1.72
N HIS A 46 10.15 10.96 1.90
CA HIS A 46 10.84 10.27 0.83
C HIS A 46 10.95 8.79 1.16
N TYR A 47 11.12 7.98 0.13
CA TYR A 47 11.53 6.59 0.29
C TYR A 47 12.99 6.57 0.72
N HIS A 48 13.30 5.80 1.77
CA HIS A 48 14.66 5.73 2.34
C HIS A 48 15.13 4.28 2.46
N GLN A 49 16.35 4.02 2.01
CA GLN A 49 17.03 2.75 2.23
C GLN A 49 17.73 2.79 3.58
N ILE A 50 17.38 1.87 4.47
CA ILE A 50 18.08 1.73 5.76
C ILE A 50 19.53 1.31 5.48
N HIS A 51 20.48 2.21 5.74
CA HIS A 51 21.90 1.97 5.49
C HIS A 51 22.76 2.63 6.58
N PRO A 52 23.81 1.97 7.11
CA PRO A 52 24.65 2.54 8.18
C PRO A 52 25.33 3.86 7.79
N GLU A 53 25.75 4.00 6.53
CA GLU A 53 26.39 5.22 6.02
C GLU A 53 25.39 6.34 5.67
N ASN A 54 24.10 6.02 5.63
CA ASN A 54 23.02 6.96 5.34
C ASN A 54 21.82 6.64 6.23
N PRO A 55 21.90 6.93 7.55
CA PRO A 55 20.85 6.57 8.50
C PRO A 55 19.55 7.37 8.29
N GLY A 56 19.63 8.47 7.53
CA GLY A 56 18.55 9.44 7.40
C GLY A 56 18.42 10.35 8.63
N SER A 57 17.75 11.49 8.46
CA SER A 57 17.53 12.46 9.54
C SER A 57 16.10 13.02 9.45
N LEU A 58 15.28 12.71 10.46
CA LEU A 58 13.94 13.32 10.58
C LEU A 58 14.02 14.81 10.87
N LEU A 59 15.07 15.27 11.56
CA LEU A 59 15.28 16.69 11.81
C LEU A 59 15.51 17.45 10.51
N GLU A 60 16.40 16.96 9.64
CA GLU A 60 16.63 17.56 8.32
C GLU A 60 15.36 17.55 7.47
N MET A 61 14.56 16.48 7.54
CA MET A 61 13.27 16.41 6.85
C MET A 61 12.28 17.47 7.36
N TYR A 62 12.31 17.73 8.68
CA TYR A 62 11.45 18.72 9.31
C TYR A 62 11.85 20.14 8.93
N GLU A 63 13.16 20.42 8.86
CA GLU A 63 13.70 21.69 8.35
C GLU A 63 13.36 21.91 6.87
N ASP A 64 13.51 20.85 6.05
CA ASP A 64 13.11 20.87 4.65
C ASP A 64 11.63 21.20 4.51
N PHE A 65 10.76 20.54 5.28
CA PHE A 65 9.32 20.79 5.25
C PHE A 65 8.98 22.27 5.35
N PHE A 66 9.48 22.99 6.37
CA PHE A 66 9.19 24.42 6.50
C PHE A 66 9.88 25.26 5.43
N THR A 67 11.07 24.86 4.98
CA THR A 67 11.81 25.63 3.97
C THR A 67 11.09 25.61 2.62
N ILE A 68 10.54 24.47 2.21
CA ILE A 68 9.97 24.29 0.86
C ILE A 68 8.43 24.24 0.82
N LEU A 69 7.75 24.26 1.97
CA LEU A 69 6.28 24.39 2.00
C LEU A 69 5.75 25.64 1.25
N PRO A 70 6.37 26.83 1.34
CA PRO A 70 5.92 28.00 0.60
C PRO A 70 5.99 27.81 -0.91
N GLU A 71 6.96 27.04 -1.41
CA GLU A 71 7.06 26.72 -2.84
C GLU A 71 5.94 25.77 -3.25
N TYR A 72 5.73 24.71 -2.47
CA TYR A 72 4.68 23.72 -2.74
C TYR A 72 3.28 24.33 -2.72
N ARG A 73 2.96 25.15 -1.70
CA ARG A 73 1.59 25.65 -1.45
C ARG A 73 1.39 27.14 -1.68
N ARG A 74 2.42 27.86 -2.14
CA ARG A 74 2.35 29.31 -2.40
C ARG A 74 1.75 30.05 -1.21
N CYS A 75 2.23 29.70 -0.02
CA CYS A 75 1.67 30.14 1.24
C CYS A 75 2.65 31.00 2.04
N ASP A 76 2.09 31.83 2.91
CA ASP A 76 2.84 32.56 3.92
C ASP A 76 2.79 31.76 5.23
N ILE A 77 3.92 31.17 5.60
CA ILE A 77 4.04 30.31 6.79
C ILE A 77 3.64 31.04 8.07
N GLU A 78 3.90 32.35 8.15
CA GLU A 78 3.61 33.16 9.34
C GLU A 78 2.10 33.35 9.55
N LYS A 79 1.28 33.10 8.52
CA LYS A 79 -0.18 33.15 8.59
C LYS A 79 -0.82 31.80 8.90
N LEU A 80 -0.05 30.72 8.93
CA LEU A 80 -0.56 29.38 9.19
C LEU A 80 -0.70 29.12 10.68
N VAL A 81 -1.80 28.46 11.06
CA VAL A 81 -2.02 27.99 12.43
C VAL A 81 -1.65 26.51 12.52
N TRP A 82 -0.50 26.23 13.13
CA TRP A 82 -0.02 24.86 13.33
C TRP A 82 -0.82 24.14 14.41
N LYS A 83 -1.53 23.07 14.03
CA LYS A 83 -2.36 22.29 14.96
C LYS A 83 -1.56 21.23 15.70
N LYS A 84 -0.82 20.41 14.96
CA LYS A 84 -0.12 19.24 15.51
C LYS A 84 1.12 18.90 14.68
N PRO A 85 2.32 18.86 15.29
CA PRO A 85 3.49 18.30 14.65
C PRO A 85 3.37 16.77 14.58
N THR A 86 3.65 16.18 13.43
CA THR A 86 3.74 14.72 13.26
C THR A 86 4.93 14.39 12.39
N PHE A 87 5.75 13.45 12.84
CA PHE A 87 6.91 12.92 12.12
C PHE A 87 7.18 11.50 12.57
N GLY A 88 7.84 10.71 11.73
CA GLY A 88 8.18 9.34 12.08
C GLY A 88 8.59 8.52 10.87
N TYR A 89 8.80 7.24 11.12
CA TYR A 89 9.13 6.27 10.08
C TYR A 89 7.91 5.40 9.80
N ILE A 90 7.61 5.21 8.51
CA ILE A 90 6.63 4.23 8.06
C ILE A 90 7.40 3.02 7.53
N PRO A 91 7.20 1.81 8.09
CA PRO A 91 7.90 0.63 7.62
C PRO A 91 7.43 0.27 6.19
N GLY A 92 8.36 0.30 5.24
CA GLY A 92 8.12 -0.06 3.83
C GLY A 92 8.66 -1.45 3.49
N HIS A 93 8.16 -2.51 4.13
CA HIS A 93 8.63 -3.88 3.88
C HIS A 93 8.17 -4.42 2.53
N PHE A 94 9.09 -4.96 1.72
CA PHE A 94 8.77 -5.58 0.43
C PHE A 94 8.34 -7.02 0.65
N THR A 95 7.03 -7.22 0.74
CA THR A 95 6.47 -8.57 0.87
C THR A 95 6.53 -9.29 -0.48
N VAL A 96 7.42 -10.28 -0.61
CA VAL A 96 7.62 -11.01 -1.87
C VAL A 96 6.59 -12.14 -2.06
N GLY A 97 6.01 -12.62 -0.96
CA GLY A 97 5.01 -13.67 -0.98
C GLY A 97 4.28 -13.80 0.34
N SER A 98 3.23 -14.63 0.36
CA SER A 98 2.41 -14.78 1.57
C SER A 98 3.21 -15.27 2.77
N ARG A 99 4.27 -16.06 2.59
CA ARG A 99 5.06 -16.60 3.72
C ARG A 99 6.21 -15.70 4.18
N ASP A 100 6.43 -14.58 3.51
CA ASP A 100 7.61 -13.73 3.72
C ASP A 100 7.64 -13.09 5.11
N ARG A 101 6.45 -12.86 5.70
CA ARG A 101 6.33 -12.30 7.05
C ARG A 101 5.54 -13.20 7.98
N ILE A 102 6.05 -13.37 9.19
CA ILE A 102 5.32 -13.91 10.34
C ILE A 102 4.76 -12.70 11.11
N VAL A 103 3.44 -12.66 11.25
CA VAL A 103 2.73 -11.56 11.94
C VAL A 103 2.15 -11.99 13.28
N ALA A 104 2.48 -13.19 13.75
CA ALA A 104 1.94 -13.74 14.97
C ALA A 104 2.97 -14.60 15.73
N PHE A 105 2.75 -14.72 17.03
CA PHE A 105 3.32 -15.73 17.92
C PHE A 105 2.17 -16.43 18.63
N ASP A 106 2.46 -17.44 19.46
CA ASP A 106 1.43 -18.02 20.31
C ASP A 106 0.77 -16.91 21.15
N ARG A 107 -0.54 -16.76 20.97
CA ARG A 107 -1.41 -15.79 21.67
C ARG A 107 -1.10 -14.30 21.39
N LEU A 108 -0.34 -13.99 20.33
CA LEU A 108 -0.05 -12.62 19.91
C LEU A 108 -0.21 -12.49 18.39
N VAL A 109 -0.92 -11.46 17.93
CA VAL A 109 -1.06 -11.14 16.51
C VAL A 109 -0.85 -9.64 16.28
N ALA A 110 -0.02 -9.29 15.31
CA ALA A 110 0.20 -7.94 14.86
C ALA A 110 -0.83 -7.56 13.78
N ILE A 111 -1.35 -6.33 13.84
CA ILE A 111 -2.28 -5.76 12.86
C ILE A 111 -1.83 -4.34 12.47
N GLY A 112 -2.34 -3.84 11.35
CA GLY A 112 -1.97 -2.50 10.84
C GLY A 112 -0.46 -2.37 10.61
N ASP A 113 0.10 -1.22 10.96
CA ASP A 113 1.51 -0.89 10.71
C ASP A 113 2.48 -1.82 11.44
N ALA A 114 2.08 -2.35 12.61
CA ALA A 114 2.84 -3.35 13.35
C ALA A 114 3.02 -4.66 12.55
N ALA A 115 2.03 -5.01 11.71
CA ALA A 115 2.12 -6.14 10.79
C ALA A 115 2.89 -5.81 9.51
N SER A 116 3.10 -4.51 9.22
CA SER A 116 3.63 -3.91 7.99
C SER A 116 3.35 -4.72 6.70
N LEU A 117 2.06 -4.87 6.41
CA LEU A 117 1.51 -5.51 5.20
C LEU A 117 0.79 -4.50 4.29
N GLN A 118 0.98 -3.20 4.51
CA GLN A 118 0.38 -2.13 3.72
C GLN A 118 0.96 -2.01 2.31
N SER A 119 0.29 -1.19 1.50
CA SER A 119 0.76 -0.86 0.16
C SER A 119 2.08 -0.12 0.19
N PRO A 120 3.08 -0.57 -0.59
CA PRO A 120 4.36 0.12 -0.71
C PRO A 120 4.27 1.36 -1.60
N LEU A 121 3.16 1.57 -2.33
CA LEU A 121 3.02 2.67 -3.29
C LEU A 121 2.51 3.97 -2.64
N VAL A 122 1.51 3.86 -1.78
CA VAL A 122 0.84 5.01 -1.14
C VAL A 122 0.97 4.97 0.38
N PHE A 123 1.67 3.98 0.93
CA PHE A 123 1.93 3.78 2.37
C PHE A 123 0.74 3.99 3.33
N THR A 124 -0.50 3.80 2.85
CA THR A 124 -1.69 3.96 3.67
C THR A 124 -1.92 2.74 4.56
N GLY A 125 -1.18 2.67 5.66
CA GLY A 125 -1.34 1.66 6.72
C GLY A 125 -2.77 1.60 7.25
N PHE A 126 -3.30 2.77 7.63
CA PHE A 126 -4.69 2.92 8.05
C PHE A 126 -5.69 2.55 6.95
N GLY A 127 -5.49 3.04 5.71
CA GLY A 127 -6.37 2.73 4.59
C GLY A 127 -6.40 1.23 4.25
N SER A 128 -5.26 0.54 4.35
CA SER A 128 -5.18 -0.92 4.26
C SER A 128 -5.96 -1.59 5.41
N LEU A 129 -5.77 -1.14 6.65
CA LEU A 129 -6.48 -1.69 7.81
C LEU A 129 -8.00 -1.55 7.64
N VAL A 130 -8.51 -0.36 7.27
CA VAL A 130 -9.94 -0.12 7.09
C VAL A 130 -10.54 -1.02 6.02
N ARG A 131 -9.87 -1.16 4.86
CA ARG A 131 -10.31 -2.08 3.78
C ARG A 131 -10.39 -3.53 4.23
N ASN A 132 -9.52 -3.90 5.17
CA ASN A 132 -9.34 -5.27 5.63
C ASN A 132 -9.97 -5.54 7.00
N LEU A 133 -10.57 -4.54 7.63
CA LEU A 133 -11.04 -4.60 9.00
C LEU A 133 -12.00 -5.77 9.19
N TYR A 134 -12.99 -5.88 8.31
CA TYR A 134 -13.99 -6.95 8.37
C TYR A 134 -13.37 -8.35 8.32
N ARG A 135 -12.47 -8.62 7.37
CA ARG A 135 -11.84 -9.95 7.28
C ARG A 135 -10.95 -10.24 8.49
N LEU A 136 -10.24 -9.22 8.98
CA LEU A 136 -9.33 -9.39 10.13
C LEU A 136 -10.13 -9.68 11.40
N THR A 137 -11.23 -8.96 11.62
CA THR A 137 -12.08 -9.18 12.80
C THR A 137 -12.83 -10.50 12.73
N ASP A 138 -13.29 -10.93 11.55
CA ASP A 138 -14.02 -12.21 11.40
C ASP A 138 -13.10 -13.42 11.61
N LEU A 139 -11.87 -13.37 11.08
CA LEU A 139 -10.87 -14.40 11.35
C LEU A 139 -10.42 -14.41 12.81
N LEU A 140 -10.27 -13.25 13.43
CA LEU A 140 -9.91 -13.12 14.84
C LEU A 140 -11.02 -13.64 15.75
N ASP A 141 -12.28 -13.28 15.49
CA ASP A 141 -13.46 -13.80 16.21
C ASP A 141 -13.51 -15.34 16.14
N THR A 142 -13.31 -15.90 14.95
CA THR A 142 -13.24 -17.36 14.76
C THR A 142 -12.11 -17.97 15.59
N ALA A 143 -10.91 -17.38 15.56
CA ALA A 143 -9.76 -17.90 16.29
C ALA A 143 -9.99 -17.87 17.81
N LEU A 144 -10.55 -16.78 18.34
CA LEU A 144 -10.85 -16.61 19.75
C LEU A 144 -11.93 -17.58 20.25
N ARG A 145 -13.04 -17.71 19.51
CA ARG A 145 -14.16 -18.62 19.87
C ARG A 145 -13.73 -20.08 20.01
N HIS A 146 -12.78 -20.50 19.18
CA HIS A 146 -12.33 -21.90 19.11
C HIS A 146 -10.95 -22.12 19.74
N ASN A 147 -10.42 -21.15 20.49
CA ASN A 147 -9.11 -21.21 21.14
C ASN A 147 -7.96 -21.58 20.18
N LEU A 148 -8.03 -21.10 18.94
CA LEU A 148 -7.01 -21.29 17.90
C LEU A 148 -5.92 -20.23 18.02
N LEU A 149 -5.18 -20.27 19.13
CA LEU A 149 -4.23 -19.22 19.52
C LEU A 149 -2.76 -19.58 19.24
N SER A 150 -2.51 -20.64 18.44
CA SER A 150 -1.15 -20.98 18.03
C SER A 150 -0.64 -20.01 16.97
N VAL A 151 0.68 -19.86 16.87
CA VAL A 151 1.32 -19.09 15.79
C VAL A 151 0.81 -19.49 14.40
N LYS A 152 0.56 -20.78 14.15
CA LYS A 152 0.09 -21.27 12.85
C LYS A 152 -1.33 -20.79 12.53
N ASP A 153 -2.19 -20.75 13.53
CA ASP A 153 -3.59 -20.36 13.39
C ASP A 153 -3.70 -18.82 13.30
N LEU A 154 -3.06 -18.10 14.21
CA LEU A 154 -3.08 -16.63 14.26
C LEU A 154 -2.40 -16.00 13.03
N ASN A 155 -1.38 -16.64 12.48
CA ASN A 155 -0.71 -16.13 11.28
C ASN A 155 -1.61 -16.18 10.03
N GLN A 156 -2.80 -16.80 10.08
CA GLN A 156 -3.82 -16.71 9.02
C GLN A 156 -4.56 -15.37 9.02
N ILE A 157 -4.52 -14.62 10.14
CA ILE A 157 -5.19 -13.33 10.31
C ILE A 157 -4.25 -12.24 9.76
N ARG A 158 -4.37 -11.93 8.46
CA ARG A 158 -3.44 -11.03 7.79
C ARG A 158 -4.05 -10.22 6.67
N ALA A 159 -3.51 -9.02 6.49
CA ALA A 159 -3.92 -8.08 5.46
C ALA A 159 -3.19 -8.27 4.11
N TYR A 160 -2.44 -9.37 3.93
CA TYR A 160 -1.69 -9.62 2.71
C TYR A 160 -2.59 -9.69 1.47
N GLN A 161 -2.16 -9.08 0.37
CA GLN A 161 -2.77 -9.19 -0.96
C GLN A 161 -1.67 -9.27 -2.02
N SER A 162 -1.79 -10.21 -2.96
CA SER A 162 -0.76 -10.46 -3.97
C SER A 162 -0.69 -9.37 -5.05
N ASN A 163 -1.78 -8.66 -5.31
CA ASN A 163 -1.79 -7.49 -6.19
C ASN A 163 -0.95 -6.35 -5.58
N ILE A 164 -0.98 -6.16 -4.26
CA ILE A 164 -0.12 -5.18 -3.58
C ILE A 164 1.35 -5.59 -3.65
N ALA A 165 1.62 -6.89 -3.49
CA ALA A 165 2.99 -7.41 -3.52
C ALA A 165 3.71 -7.22 -4.87
N VAL A 166 3.02 -6.86 -5.97
CA VAL A 166 3.71 -6.54 -7.23
C VAL A 166 4.09 -5.07 -7.35
N THR A 167 3.55 -4.19 -6.50
CA THR A 167 3.78 -2.74 -6.60
C THR A 167 5.01 -2.25 -5.84
N TRP A 168 5.68 -3.11 -5.06
CA TRP A 168 6.86 -2.68 -4.29
C TRP A 168 8.01 -2.20 -5.18
N LEU A 169 8.14 -2.69 -6.41
CA LEU A 169 9.15 -2.21 -7.34
C LEU A 169 8.94 -0.73 -7.72
N PHE A 170 7.70 -0.23 -7.69
CA PHE A 170 7.44 1.20 -7.88
C PHE A 170 8.02 2.01 -6.72
N SER A 171 7.92 1.53 -5.48
CA SER A 171 8.52 2.20 -4.32
C SER A 171 10.05 2.30 -4.42
N GLN A 172 10.70 1.27 -4.98
CA GLN A 172 12.12 1.32 -5.32
C GLN A 172 12.41 2.34 -6.42
N GLY A 173 11.55 2.43 -7.43
CA GLY A 173 11.64 3.45 -8.49
C GLY A 173 11.39 4.90 -8.01
N MET A 174 10.88 5.09 -6.79
CA MET A 174 10.66 6.39 -6.16
C MET A 174 11.74 6.75 -5.13
N MET A 175 12.75 5.90 -4.99
CA MET A 175 13.84 6.04 -4.02
C MET A 175 15.17 6.30 -4.73
N VAL A 176 16.07 7.02 -4.08
CA VAL A 176 17.48 7.07 -4.49
C VAL A 176 18.26 6.08 -3.61
N PRO A 177 18.83 5.00 -4.17
CA PRO A 177 19.62 4.06 -3.37
C PRO A 177 20.88 4.74 -2.80
N THR A 178 21.30 4.32 -1.60
CA THR A 178 22.49 4.88 -0.96
C THR A 178 23.74 4.62 -1.82
N GLY A 179 24.57 5.64 -2.02
CA GLY A 179 25.77 5.57 -2.85
C GLY A 179 25.54 5.64 -4.36
N ARG A 180 24.28 5.77 -4.82
CA ARG A 180 23.97 5.95 -6.25
C ARG A 180 23.81 7.42 -6.60
N HIS A 181 24.28 7.76 -7.79
CA HIS A 181 24.10 9.08 -8.40
C HIS A 181 23.19 8.93 -9.62
N LEU A 182 21.96 9.41 -9.50
CA LEU A 182 20.97 9.38 -10.58
C LEU A 182 20.87 10.78 -11.21
N PRO A 183 20.48 10.90 -12.48
CA PRO A 183 20.14 12.19 -13.06
C PRO A 183 19.06 12.90 -12.22
N PRO A 184 19.15 14.23 -12.00
CA PRO A 184 18.28 14.91 -11.03
C PRO A 184 16.78 14.72 -11.30
N GLN A 185 16.39 14.65 -12.58
CA GLN A 185 14.99 14.50 -13.00
C GLN A 185 14.52 13.03 -13.06
N ARG A 186 15.37 12.05 -12.74
CA ARG A 186 15.10 10.62 -13.02
C ARG A 186 13.79 10.15 -12.40
N ILE A 187 13.60 10.41 -11.11
CA ILE A 187 12.41 9.94 -10.39
C ILE A 187 11.17 10.73 -10.85
N ASN A 188 11.28 12.04 -11.05
CA ASN A 188 10.21 12.85 -11.65
C ASN A 188 9.77 12.32 -13.01
N ALA A 189 10.70 11.92 -13.89
CA ALA A 189 10.37 11.35 -15.20
C ALA A 189 9.63 10.00 -15.08
N MET A 190 9.99 9.18 -14.09
CA MET A 190 9.30 7.91 -13.80
C MET A 190 7.89 8.17 -13.27
N LEU A 191 7.75 9.06 -12.28
CA LEU A 191 6.47 9.48 -11.70
C LEU A 191 5.55 10.08 -12.77
N ASN A 192 6.04 10.99 -13.61
CA ASN A 192 5.28 11.60 -14.69
C ASN A 192 4.82 10.58 -15.74
N THR A 193 5.62 9.54 -16.02
CA THR A 193 5.17 8.46 -16.92
C THR A 193 4.01 7.69 -16.30
N PHE A 194 4.12 7.34 -15.02
CA PHE A 194 3.13 6.54 -14.31
C PHE A 194 1.83 7.32 -14.07
N PHE A 195 1.91 8.52 -13.49
CA PHE A 195 0.74 9.36 -13.22
C PHE A 195 0.13 9.95 -14.48
N GLY A 196 0.96 10.32 -15.47
CA GLY A 196 0.45 10.73 -16.78
C GLY A 196 -0.33 9.59 -17.45
N LEU A 197 0.11 8.34 -17.31
CA LEU A 197 -0.66 7.20 -17.78
C LEU A 197 -1.99 7.03 -17.03
N LEU A 198 -2.00 7.19 -15.72
CA LEU A 198 -3.23 7.11 -14.92
C LEU A 198 -4.21 8.24 -15.23
N ALA A 199 -3.72 9.43 -15.53
CA ALA A 199 -4.53 10.59 -15.91
C ALA A 199 -5.22 10.41 -17.29
N ASP A 200 -4.59 9.64 -18.19
CA ASP A 200 -5.15 9.31 -19.51
C ASP A 200 -6.20 8.17 -19.47
N GLU A 201 -6.45 7.58 -18.29
CA GLU A 201 -7.41 6.49 -18.11
C GLU A 201 -8.77 7.00 -17.60
N PRO A 202 -9.87 6.25 -17.83
CA PRO A 202 -11.15 6.56 -17.22
C PRO A 202 -11.05 6.66 -15.69
N PRO A 203 -11.76 7.58 -15.02
CA PRO A 203 -11.59 7.90 -13.59
C PRO A 203 -11.64 6.69 -12.62
N GLU A 204 -12.33 5.62 -13.00
CA GLU A 204 -12.42 4.39 -12.20
C GLU A 204 -11.08 3.64 -12.11
N VAL A 205 -10.22 3.79 -13.12
CA VAL A 205 -8.90 3.13 -13.16
C VAL A 205 -7.95 3.72 -12.12
N PRO A 206 -7.65 5.04 -12.07
CA PRO A 206 -6.84 5.60 -11.02
C PRO A 206 -7.47 5.41 -9.64
N ASP A 207 -8.79 5.55 -9.49
CA ASP A 207 -9.48 5.30 -8.21
C ASP A 207 -9.23 3.88 -7.69
N THR A 208 -9.39 2.88 -8.55
CA THR A 208 -9.14 1.48 -8.18
C THR A 208 -7.67 1.20 -7.98
N PHE A 209 -6.77 1.81 -8.75
CA PHE A 209 -5.35 1.58 -8.64
C PHE A 209 -4.78 2.12 -7.31
N ILE A 210 -5.05 3.39 -6.98
CA ILE A 210 -4.58 4.05 -5.76
C ILE A 210 -5.15 3.37 -4.50
N LYS A 211 -6.35 2.81 -4.57
CA LYS A 211 -6.97 2.05 -3.46
C LYS A 211 -6.53 0.59 -3.40
N ASP A 212 -5.49 0.19 -4.15
CA ASP A 212 -5.01 -1.18 -4.38
C ASP A 212 -6.11 -2.21 -4.72
N ARG A 213 -7.11 -1.78 -5.48
CA ARG A 213 -8.24 -2.61 -5.95
C ARG A 213 -8.07 -3.06 -7.40
N PHE A 214 -6.94 -2.76 -8.02
CA PHE A 214 -6.69 -3.09 -9.42
C PHE A 214 -6.59 -4.61 -9.64
N SER A 215 -7.02 -5.04 -10.83
CA SER A 215 -6.98 -6.44 -11.25
C SER A 215 -5.68 -6.78 -11.98
N TRP A 216 -5.42 -8.08 -12.19
CA TRP A 216 -4.31 -8.54 -13.02
C TRP A 216 -4.36 -8.00 -14.45
N LEU A 217 -5.55 -7.92 -15.06
CA LEU A 217 -5.72 -7.33 -16.39
C LEU A 217 -5.39 -5.84 -16.40
N THR A 218 -5.90 -5.10 -15.40
CA THR A 218 -5.63 -3.67 -15.25
C THR A 218 -4.13 -3.42 -15.09
N PHE A 219 -3.47 -4.17 -14.21
CA PHE A 219 -2.02 -4.06 -13.98
C PHE A 219 -1.22 -4.28 -15.26
N ASN A 220 -1.45 -5.40 -15.96
CA ASN A 220 -0.71 -5.74 -17.17
C ASN A 220 -0.94 -4.72 -18.30
N ARG A 221 -2.19 -4.27 -18.47
CA ARG A 221 -2.52 -3.23 -19.44
C ARG A 221 -1.76 -1.95 -19.16
N LEU A 222 -1.73 -1.50 -17.90
CA LEU A 222 -1.01 -0.29 -17.50
C LEU A 222 0.51 -0.47 -17.64
N ALA A 223 1.07 -1.61 -17.21
CA ALA A 223 2.50 -1.89 -17.34
C ALA A 223 2.95 -1.89 -18.82
N LEU A 224 2.17 -2.51 -19.71
CA LEU A 224 2.46 -2.51 -21.15
C LEU A 224 2.36 -1.10 -21.75
N LYS A 225 1.35 -0.32 -21.36
CA LYS A 225 1.23 1.07 -21.80
C LYS A 225 2.40 1.93 -21.30
N ALA A 226 2.80 1.78 -20.04
CA ALA A 226 3.94 2.48 -19.46
C ALA A 226 5.24 2.14 -20.21
N ALA A 227 5.51 0.86 -20.45
CA ALA A 227 6.69 0.40 -21.18
C ALA A 227 6.73 0.90 -22.64
N ARG A 228 5.57 1.06 -23.29
CA ARG A 228 5.48 1.66 -24.63
C ARG A 228 5.69 3.18 -24.61
N ARG A 229 5.14 3.87 -23.61
CA ARG A 229 5.25 5.33 -23.47
C ARG A 229 6.67 5.76 -23.12
N ASN A 230 7.34 4.99 -22.27
CA ASN A 230 8.72 5.23 -21.87
C ASN A 230 9.48 3.89 -21.77
N PRO A 231 10.09 3.43 -22.88
CA PRO A 231 10.88 2.20 -22.89
C PRO A 231 12.08 2.23 -21.94
N ALA A 232 12.58 3.42 -21.62
CA ALA A 232 13.71 3.59 -20.71
C ALA A 232 13.35 3.27 -19.24
N LEU A 233 12.07 3.13 -18.89
CA LEU A 233 11.64 2.69 -17.55
C LEU A 233 12.29 1.37 -17.14
N ILE A 234 12.39 0.40 -18.06
CA ILE A 234 12.91 -0.93 -17.74
C ILE A 234 14.38 -0.87 -17.31
N PRO A 235 15.31 -0.29 -18.10
CA PRO A 235 16.70 -0.17 -17.65
C PRO A 235 16.86 0.74 -16.43
N TRP A 236 16.05 1.78 -16.24
CA TRP A 236 16.13 2.62 -15.04
C TRP A 236 15.73 1.85 -13.78
N ILE A 237 14.63 1.09 -13.85
CA ILE A 237 14.20 0.24 -12.74
C ILE A 237 15.28 -0.80 -12.41
N LEU A 238 15.91 -1.39 -13.43
CA LEU A 238 17.00 -2.36 -13.22
C LEU A 238 18.25 -1.70 -12.60
N GLU A 239 18.59 -0.48 -13.01
CA GLU A 239 19.69 0.30 -12.44
C GLU A 239 19.44 0.64 -10.97
N MET A 240 18.22 1.03 -10.62
CA MET A 240 17.83 1.46 -9.28
C MET A 240 17.61 0.29 -8.31
N ALA A 241 16.83 -0.71 -8.71
CA ALA A 241 16.55 -1.88 -7.87
C ALA A 241 17.73 -2.87 -7.84
N GLY A 242 18.50 -2.95 -8.93
CA GLY A 242 19.52 -3.97 -9.12
C GLY A 242 18.94 -5.33 -9.50
N ALA A 243 19.80 -6.22 -10.00
CA ALA A 243 19.40 -7.51 -10.55
C ALA A 243 18.75 -8.44 -9.51
N LYS A 244 19.22 -8.41 -8.25
CA LYS A 244 18.69 -9.25 -7.18
C LYS A 244 17.23 -8.93 -6.88
N ASP A 245 16.93 -7.66 -6.67
CA ASP A 245 15.58 -7.22 -6.31
C ASP A 245 14.63 -7.34 -7.51
N PHE A 246 15.14 -7.12 -8.73
CA PHE A 246 14.38 -7.42 -9.94
C PHE A 246 13.96 -8.91 -10.01
N LEU A 247 14.86 -9.85 -9.69
CA LEU A 247 14.52 -11.28 -9.65
C LEU A 247 13.49 -11.61 -8.56
N LEU A 248 13.59 -10.97 -7.38
CA LEU A 248 12.58 -11.10 -6.34
C LEU A 248 11.21 -10.59 -6.82
N TRP A 249 11.19 -9.46 -7.55
CA TRP A 249 9.97 -8.90 -8.09
C TRP A 249 9.32 -9.82 -9.13
N VAL A 250 10.10 -10.52 -9.96
CA VAL A 250 9.58 -11.56 -10.85
C VAL A 250 8.83 -12.63 -10.05
N GLY A 251 9.34 -13.02 -8.87
CA GLY A 251 8.64 -13.91 -7.95
C GLY A 251 7.29 -13.35 -7.46
N SER A 252 7.25 -12.08 -7.09
CA SER A 252 6.01 -11.37 -6.73
C SER A 252 5.00 -11.38 -7.90
N TYR A 253 5.47 -11.09 -9.11
CA TYR A 253 4.64 -11.06 -10.31
C TYR A 253 4.06 -12.44 -10.67
N LEU A 254 4.86 -13.50 -10.58
CA LEU A 254 4.40 -14.87 -10.77
C LEU A 254 3.37 -15.28 -9.71
N SER A 255 3.61 -14.91 -8.45
CA SER A 255 2.66 -15.16 -7.35
C SER A 255 1.35 -14.40 -7.56
N PHE A 256 1.41 -13.15 -8.02
CA PHE A 256 0.23 -12.37 -8.36
C PHE A 256 -0.55 -13.01 -9.51
N THR A 257 0.15 -13.42 -10.58
CA THR A 257 -0.45 -14.09 -11.74
C THR A 257 -1.13 -15.40 -11.35
N SER A 258 -0.45 -16.26 -10.59
CA SER A 258 -1.02 -17.52 -10.11
C SER A 258 -2.27 -17.30 -9.26
N ASN A 259 -2.21 -16.36 -8.29
CA ASN A 259 -3.36 -16.03 -7.46
C ASN A 259 -4.52 -15.44 -8.25
N ALA A 260 -4.25 -14.63 -9.27
CA ALA A 260 -5.29 -14.08 -10.14
C ALA A 260 -6.00 -15.17 -10.95
N LEU A 261 -5.26 -16.15 -11.47
CA LEU A 261 -5.82 -17.30 -12.18
C LEU A 261 -6.66 -18.18 -11.25
N VAL A 262 -6.12 -18.56 -10.09
CA VAL A 262 -6.84 -19.35 -9.08
C VAL A 262 -8.11 -18.62 -8.62
N SER A 263 -8.00 -17.32 -8.34
CA SER A 263 -9.15 -16.51 -7.94
C SER A 263 -10.18 -16.41 -9.06
N GLY A 264 -9.74 -16.27 -10.31
CA GLY A 264 -10.60 -16.29 -11.49
C GLY A 264 -11.45 -17.55 -11.59
N LEU A 265 -10.87 -18.71 -11.28
CA LEU A 265 -11.53 -20.02 -11.30
C LEU A 265 -12.43 -20.28 -10.08
N LEU A 266 -11.99 -19.85 -8.89
CA LEU A 266 -12.65 -20.22 -7.63
C LEU A 266 -13.68 -19.20 -7.13
N LYS A 267 -13.55 -17.92 -7.48
CA LYS A 267 -14.39 -16.83 -6.94
C LYS A 267 -15.89 -17.04 -7.13
N GLY A 268 -16.31 -17.73 -8.19
CA GLY A 268 -17.72 -17.91 -8.53
C GLY A 268 -18.46 -18.88 -7.61
N TRP A 269 -17.76 -19.78 -6.94
CA TRP A 269 -18.40 -20.88 -6.19
C TRP A 269 -17.75 -21.15 -4.83
N PHE A 270 -16.43 -20.97 -4.69
CA PHE A 270 -15.69 -21.36 -3.49
C PHE A 270 -16.15 -20.62 -2.23
N PRO A 271 -16.32 -19.27 -2.23
CA PRO A 271 -16.83 -18.57 -1.05
C PRO A 271 -18.23 -19.06 -0.63
N SER A 272 -19.11 -19.31 -1.60
CA SER A 272 -20.45 -19.84 -1.34
C SER A 272 -20.42 -21.26 -0.79
N LEU A 273 -19.51 -22.11 -1.27
CA LEU A 273 -19.30 -23.45 -0.75
C LEU A 273 -18.81 -23.42 0.70
N VAL A 274 -17.77 -22.62 0.99
CA VAL A 274 -17.23 -22.45 2.35
C VAL A 274 -18.34 -22.03 3.31
N ARG A 275 -19.16 -21.04 2.93
CA ARG A 275 -20.34 -20.62 3.73
C ARG A 275 -21.33 -21.75 3.99
N ARG A 276 -21.67 -22.55 2.98
CA ARG A 276 -22.60 -23.69 3.15
C ARG A 276 -22.05 -24.74 4.11
N LEU A 277 -20.73 -24.91 4.15
CA LEU A 277 -20.07 -25.88 5.02
C LEU A 277 -19.90 -25.38 6.46
N GLN A 278 -20.08 -24.07 6.72
CA GLN A 278 -19.82 -23.45 8.03
C GLN A 278 -20.49 -24.18 9.21
N PRO A 279 -21.83 -24.45 9.22
CA PRO A 279 -22.50 -24.98 10.42
C PRO A 279 -21.95 -26.34 10.88
N TRP A 280 -21.43 -27.12 9.93
CA TRP A 280 -20.84 -28.43 10.20
C TRP A 280 -19.34 -28.34 10.46
N LEU A 281 -18.61 -27.61 9.61
CA LEU A 281 -17.16 -27.60 9.60
C LEU A 281 -16.59 -26.80 10.77
N GLU A 282 -17.19 -25.66 11.10
CA GLU A 282 -16.76 -24.83 12.23
C GLU A 282 -16.83 -25.62 13.54
N LYS A 283 -17.89 -26.42 13.74
CA LYS A 283 -18.06 -27.25 14.93
C LYS A 283 -17.12 -28.46 14.96
N ARG A 284 -16.92 -29.14 13.83
CA ARG A 284 -16.18 -30.41 13.77
C ARG A 284 -14.67 -30.24 13.60
N SER A 285 -14.24 -29.20 12.89
CA SER A 285 -12.84 -28.92 12.59
C SER A 285 -12.63 -27.39 12.48
N PRO A 286 -12.61 -26.68 13.61
CA PRO A 286 -12.52 -25.21 13.62
C PRO A 286 -11.23 -24.70 12.98
N ARG A 287 -10.12 -25.45 13.07
CA ARG A 287 -8.87 -25.11 12.38
C ARG A 287 -9.04 -25.15 10.86
N LEU A 288 -9.67 -26.20 10.32
CA LEU A 288 -9.91 -26.30 8.87
C LEU A 288 -10.88 -25.21 8.42
N TRP A 289 -11.91 -24.92 9.23
CA TRP A 289 -12.80 -23.79 9.00
C TRP A 289 -12.03 -22.46 8.90
N LEU A 290 -11.18 -22.12 9.88
CA LEU A 290 -10.37 -20.90 9.87
C LEU A 290 -9.50 -20.82 8.61
N GLN A 291 -8.89 -21.93 8.21
CA GLN A 291 -8.07 -21.99 6.98
C GLN A 291 -8.91 -21.73 5.73
N LEU A 292 -10.06 -22.37 5.57
CA LEU A 292 -10.94 -22.16 4.42
C LEU A 292 -11.53 -20.75 4.39
N LEU A 293 -11.89 -20.20 5.55
CA LEU A 293 -12.38 -18.84 5.69
C LEU A 293 -11.31 -17.82 5.26
N ALA A 294 -10.07 -17.99 5.73
CA ALA A 294 -8.94 -17.15 5.32
C ALA A 294 -8.70 -17.22 3.80
N GLN A 295 -8.75 -18.41 3.21
CA GLN A 295 -8.61 -18.58 1.76
C GLN A 295 -9.78 -17.98 0.98
N SER A 296 -11.00 -18.09 1.49
CA SER A 296 -12.18 -17.45 0.87
C SER A 296 -12.01 -15.93 0.80
N TYR A 297 -11.44 -15.32 1.85
CA TYR A 297 -11.12 -13.89 1.83
C TYR A 297 -9.98 -13.57 0.87
N ALA A 298 -8.94 -14.41 0.79
CA ALA A 298 -7.82 -14.19 -0.12
C ALA A 298 -8.25 -14.18 -1.60
N ILE A 299 -9.18 -15.07 -1.97
CA ILE A 299 -9.73 -15.20 -3.33
C ILE A 299 -10.56 -13.97 -3.75
N THR A 300 -11.28 -13.34 -2.81
CA THR A 300 -12.17 -12.20 -3.09
C THR A 300 -11.46 -10.85 -2.94
N ALA A 301 -10.61 -10.70 -1.91
CA ALA A 301 -9.94 -9.44 -1.59
C ALA A 301 -8.91 -9.01 -2.66
N GLY A 302 -8.23 -9.94 -3.33
CA GLY A 302 -7.24 -9.64 -4.39
C GLY A 302 -7.82 -9.02 -5.67
N MET A 303 -9.14 -8.82 -5.73
CA MET A 303 -9.88 -8.35 -6.91
C MET A 303 -10.66 -7.04 -6.64
N GLY A 304 -10.37 -6.34 -5.55
CA GLY A 304 -11.03 -5.07 -5.23
C GLY A 304 -12.48 -5.20 -4.75
N ARG A 305 -12.93 -6.43 -4.44
CA ARG A 305 -14.25 -6.73 -3.87
C ARG A 305 -14.08 -7.39 -2.50
N PRO A 306 -13.97 -6.61 -1.42
CA PRO A 306 -14.13 -7.17 -0.09
C PRO A 306 -15.59 -7.60 0.02
N GLU A 307 -15.91 -8.85 -0.30
CA GLU A 307 -17.22 -9.38 0.03
C GLU A 307 -17.37 -9.23 1.55
N LYS A 308 -18.26 -8.34 1.99
CA LYS A 308 -18.90 -8.51 3.27
C LYS A 308 -19.61 -9.85 3.14
N VAL A 309 -19.06 -10.88 3.76
CA VAL A 309 -19.88 -12.04 4.07
C VAL A 309 -20.98 -11.47 4.95
N ASN A 310 -22.24 -11.49 4.49
CA ASN A 310 -23.36 -11.05 5.32
C ASN A 310 -23.49 -12.04 6.50
N ARG A 311 -22.66 -11.88 7.52
CA ARG A 311 -23.06 -12.22 8.88
C ARG A 311 -24.13 -11.19 9.20
N GLU A 312 -25.38 -11.63 9.28
CA GLU A 312 -26.32 -10.95 10.18
C GLU A 312 -25.67 -11.01 11.57
N LEU A 313 -24.91 -9.97 11.91
CA LEU A 313 -24.44 -9.76 13.26
C LEU A 313 -25.68 -9.41 14.07
N LYS A 314 -26.36 -10.44 14.59
CA LYS A 314 -27.24 -10.27 15.74
C LYS A 314 -26.32 -9.96 16.91
N PHE A 315 -26.19 -8.68 17.20
CA PHE A 315 -25.74 -8.22 18.51
C PHE A 315 -26.92 -8.44 19.44
N ASP A 316 -26.90 -9.55 20.17
CA ASP A 316 -27.73 -9.75 21.36
C ASP A 316 -27.04 -9.07 22.56
#